data_AF-A0A5C9CT95-F1
#
_entry.id   AF-A0A5C9CT95-F1
#
_cell.length_a   1.000
_cell.length_b   1.000
_cell.length_c   1.000
_cell.angle_alpha   90.00
_cell.angle_beta   90.00
_cell.angle_gamma   90.00
#
_symmetry.space_group_name_H-M   'P 1'
#
loop_
_entity.id
_entity.type
_entity.pdbx_description
1 polymer ?
#
loop_
_entity_poly.entity_id
_entity_poly.type
_entity_poly.pdbx_seq_one_letter_code
_entity_poly.pdbx_strand_id
1 'polypeptide(L)'
;MHLLVYIKRRVGDGQGVPLANTDVATAALKHPVRHGFGQTWLYQKALSGQPMVIWLFSVLRHDGWCLPPSLDARIVIGKAHKKPLTDPLSSYEKWFFGDFSYAVDAMMPGSCYLPWNDFGPTLNAVLDQPNLPCLASEVQVFTAYAPGLRHFQTPRIVPARKAAYLEAHVRGVATMPTGFISYRRKEAPLLAMQAAALMARHKFAPWFDQWAMPRKVAEEINLCAQEVMTTSLDAAIQSAKLAVTLHTDSYASPKAEWTRRELTHIRFASQNGALVHCPITPLDAGLRDPQAAKCTVEAVLPGAIAEVFARLALTPVPPAHASSRSCGCAPG
;
A
#
# COMPACT_ATOMS: atom_id res chain seq x y z
N MET A 1 16.29 16.45 9.76
CA MET A 1 16.07 16.69 8.31
C MET A 1 15.19 15.60 7.74
N HIS A 2 14.27 15.90 6.81
CA HIS A 2 13.29 14.94 6.27
C HIS A 2 13.50 14.74 4.77
N LEU A 3 13.47 13.48 4.33
CA LEU A 3 13.65 13.10 2.92
C LEU A 3 12.45 12.36 2.37
N LEU A 4 11.97 12.79 1.22
CA LEU A 4 10.94 12.14 0.44
C LEU A 4 11.58 11.18 -0.55
N VAL A 5 11.19 9.90 -0.53
CA VAL A 5 11.68 8.89 -1.47
C VAL A 5 10.48 8.14 -2.05
N TYR A 6 10.35 8.19 -3.37
CA TYR A 6 9.34 7.38 -4.04
C TYR A 6 9.94 6.09 -4.53
N ILE A 7 9.22 5.02 -4.25
CA ILE A 7 9.51 3.68 -4.71
C ILE A 7 8.42 3.32 -5.72
N LYS A 8 8.82 3.15 -6.98
CA LYS A 8 7.95 2.50 -7.94
C LYS A 8 7.90 1.01 -7.58
N ARG A 9 6.83 0.55 -6.93
CA ARG A 9 6.49 -0.88 -6.94
C ARG A 9 6.13 -1.24 -8.39
N ARG A 10 7.08 -1.82 -9.12
CA ARG A 10 6.83 -2.44 -10.43
C ARG A 10 6.73 -3.93 -10.15
N VAL A 11 5.54 -4.51 -10.37
CA VAL A 11 5.39 -5.96 -10.58
C VAL A 11 6.15 -6.24 -11.88
N GLY A 12 7.32 -6.85 -11.77
CA GLY A 12 8.24 -7.01 -12.89
C GLY A 12 9.38 -7.94 -12.53
N ASP A 13 9.37 -9.11 -13.16
CA ASP A 13 10.21 -10.31 -13.03
C ASP A 13 11.66 -10.00 -12.63
N GLY A 14 11.91 -9.89 -11.33
CA GLY A 14 13.24 -9.67 -10.78
C GLY A 14 13.66 -10.94 -10.05
N GLN A 15 14.67 -11.64 -10.58
CA GLN A 15 15.22 -12.82 -9.93
C GLN A 15 15.80 -12.46 -8.55
N GLY A 16 15.47 -13.23 -7.51
CA GLY A 16 16.05 -12.99 -6.19
C GLY A 16 15.74 -14.04 -5.12
N VAL A 17 16.80 -14.76 -4.71
CA VAL A 17 17.13 -15.43 -3.42
C VAL A 17 16.00 -16.03 -2.57
N PRO A 18 16.01 -17.34 -2.25
CA PRO A 18 15.01 -17.96 -1.36
C PRO A 18 14.95 -17.37 0.06
N LEU A 19 13.76 -17.12 0.61
CA LEU A 19 13.56 -16.74 2.02
C LEU A 19 13.33 -18.01 2.85
N ALA A 20 14.41 -18.76 3.11
CA ALA A 20 14.33 -20.05 3.82
C ALA A 20 14.15 -19.95 5.35
N ASN A 21 14.21 -18.75 5.94
CA ASN A 21 14.08 -18.56 7.40
C ASN A 21 12.80 -17.78 7.77
N THR A 22 12.01 -18.36 8.67
CA THR A 22 10.78 -17.80 9.26
C THR A 22 11.01 -16.45 9.92
N ASP A 23 12.14 -16.26 10.60
CA ASP A 23 12.52 -14.98 11.21
C ASP A 23 12.76 -13.87 10.17
N VAL A 24 13.31 -14.21 9.00
CA VAL A 24 13.58 -13.25 7.91
C VAL A 24 12.29 -12.86 7.19
N ALA A 25 11.32 -13.77 7.07
CA ALA A 25 10.04 -13.50 6.43
C ALA A 25 9.15 -12.58 7.30
N THR A 26 9.12 -12.82 8.63
CA THR A 26 8.45 -11.91 9.58
C THR A 26 9.19 -10.59 9.74
N ALA A 27 10.51 -10.58 9.60
CA ALA A 27 11.31 -9.36 9.53
C ALA A 27 11.13 -8.62 8.20
N ALA A 28 10.90 -9.30 7.07
CA ALA A 28 10.61 -8.68 5.77
C ALA A 28 9.21 -8.02 5.72
N LEU A 29 8.28 -8.45 6.58
CA LEU A 29 7.05 -7.72 6.88
C LEU A 29 7.30 -6.45 7.72
N LYS A 30 8.46 -6.36 8.40
CA LYS A 30 8.91 -5.25 9.25
C LYS A 30 10.06 -4.44 8.65
N HIS A 31 10.54 -4.74 7.44
CA HIS A 31 11.70 -4.11 6.81
C HIS A 31 11.46 -3.88 5.31
N PRO A 32 12.05 -2.84 4.69
CA PRO A 32 11.81 -2.58 3.28
C PRO A 32 12.47 -3.68 2.45
N VAL A 33 11.76 -4.15 1.42
CA VAL A 33 12.40 -4.89 0.32
C VAL A 33 13.47 -3.97 -0.29
N ARG A 34 14.64 -4.51 -0.61
CA ARG A 34 15.76 -3.74 -1.21
C ARG A 34 15.25 -2.92 -2.41
N HIS A 35 15.24 -1.60 -2.29
CA HIS A 35 14.90 -0.69 -3.37
C HIS A 35 16.12 0.19 -3.69
N GLY A 36 16.69 0.01 -4.89
CA GLY A 36 17.81 0.80 -5.38
C GLY A 36 17.33 2.12 -5.96
N PHE A 37 17.32 3.21 -5.19
CA PHE A 37 17.17 4.55 -5.73
C PHE A 37 18.06 5.57 -4.97
N GLY A 38 18.76 6.42 -5.71
CA GLY A 38 19.31 7.71 -5.23
C GLY A 38 20.31 7.68 -4.06
N GLN A 39 21.17 6.67 -4.00
CA GLN A 39 21.91 6.30 -2.79
C GLN A 39 22.96 7.33 -2.34
N THR A 40 23.66 8.01 -3.25
CA THR A 40 24.80 8.88 -2.90
C THR A 40 24.41 10.13 -2.10
N TRP A 41 23.27 10.75 -2.43
CA TRP A 41 22.83 11.98 -1.77
C TRP A 41 22.16 11.72 -0.42
N LEU A 42 21.33 10.67 -0.34
CA LEU A 42 20.83 10.11 0.92
C LEU A 42 21.99 9.80 1.87
N TYR A 43 23.06 9.20 1.34
CA TYR A 43 24.27 8.84 2.06
C TYR A 43 25.03 10.04 2.63
N GLN A 44 25.40 11.04 1.81
CA GLN A 44 26.17 12.20 2.26
C GLN A 44 25.47 12.91 3.43
N LYS A 45 24.14 12.94 3.37
CA LYS A 45 23.31 13.51 4.41
C LYS A 45 23.22 12.64 5.66
N ALA A 46 23.05 11.32 5.53
CA ALA A 46 23.00 10.40 6.65
C ALA A 46 24.34 10.31 7.43
N LEU A 47 25.46 10.62 6.78
CA LEU A 47 26.76 10.73 7.44
C LEU A 47 26.94 12.00 8.28
N SER A 48 26.07 13.01 8.15
CA SER A 48 26.18 14.26 8.91
C SER A 48 25.89 14.12 10.42
N GLY A 49 25.55 12.92 10.89
CA GLY A 49 25.33 12.61 12.30
C GLY A 49 23.98 13.06 12.85
N GLN A 50 23.12 13.65 12.02
CA GLN A 50 21.77 14.04 12.42
C GLN A 50 20.75 12.93 12.13
N PRO A 51 19.80 12.67 13.04
CA PRO A 51 18.65 11.83 12.73
C PRO A 51 17.91 12.31 11.50
N MET A 52 17.58 11.38 10.61
CA MET A 52 16.83 11.65 9.39
C MET A 52 15.57 10.81 9.34
N VAL A 53 14.52 11.38 8.76
CA VAL A 53 13.29 10.64 8.46
C VAL A 53 13.20 10.45 6.96
N ILE A 54 13.06 9.21 6.53
CA ILE A 54 12.79 8.80 5.16
C ILE A 54 11.30 8.49 5.04
N TRP A 55 10.62 9.18 4.14
CA TRP A 55 9.23 8.94 3.78
C TRP A 55 9.19 8.09 2.51
N LEU A 56 8.57 6.92 2.58
CA LEU A 56 8.46 6.00 1.46
C LEU A 56 7.06 6.06 0.86
N PHE A 57 7.00 6.20 -0.47
CA PHE A 57 5.74 6.21 -1.21
C PHE A 57 5.74 5.13 -2.26
N SER A 58 4.59 4.52 -2.52
CA SER A 58 4.44 3.64 -3.68
C SER A 58 3.08 3.72 -4.34
N VAL A 59 2.97 3.05 -5.49
CA VAL A 59 1.76 3.00 -6.34
C VAL A 59 1.60 1.55 -6.78
N LEU A 60 0.44 0.96 -6.51
CA LEU A 60 0.11 -0.37 -7.03
C LEU A 60 -0.39 -0.26 -8.46
N ARG A 61 0.01 -1.20 -9.32
CA ARG A 61 -0.40 -1.25 -10.71
C ARG A 61 -0.84 -2.65 -11.11
N HIS A 62 -1.88 -2.74 -11.93
CA HIS A 62 -2.39 -3.99 -12.48
C HIS A 62 -3.05 -3.73 -13.84
N ASP A 63 -2.63 -4.41 -14.90
CA ASP A 63 -3.24 -4.36 -16.25
C ASP A 63 -3.54 -2.96 -16.79
N GLY A 64 -2.57 -2.04 -16.66
CA GLY A 64 -2.72 -0.66 -17.12
C GLY A 64 -3.44 0.25 -16.11
N TRP A 65 -3.93 -0.28 -15.00
CA TRP A 65 -4.59 0.46 -13.94
C TRP A 65 -3.65 0.75 -12.76
N CYS A 66 -3.92 1.82 -12.02
CA CYS A 66 -3.17 2.12 -10.80
C CYS A 66 -4.05 2.65 -9.65
N LEU A 67 -3.71 2.23 -8.43
CA LEU A 67 -4.19 2.91 -7.23
C LEU A 67 -3.52 4.28 -7.10
N PRO A 68 -4.19 5.24 -6.42
CA PRO A 68 -3.54 6.45 -5.95
C PRO A 68 -2.23 6.16 -5.20
N PRO A 69 -1.27 7.12 -5.19
CA PRO A 69 -0.04 6.98 -4.43
C PRO A 69 -0.36 6.84 -2.95
N SER A 70 0.36 5.95 -2.28
CA SER A 70 0.27 5.73 -0.84
C SER A 70 1.56 6.16 -0.17
N LEU A 71 1.45 6.65 1.07
CA LEU A 71 2.58 6.77 1.99
C LEU A 71 2.72 5.44 2.73
N ASP A 72 3.74 4.66 2.38
CA ASP A 72 3.92 3.27 2.82
C ASP A 72 4.67 3.17 4.14
N ALA A 73 5.59 4.09 4.38
CA ALA A 73 6.42 4.03 5.58
C ALA A 73 7.02 5.37 5.97
N ARG A 74 7.28 5.47 7.27
CA ARG A 74 8.10 6.50 7.92
C ARG A 74 9.28 5.78 8.55
N ILE A 75 10.48 6.01 8.05
CA ILE A 75 11.69 5.33 8.53
C ILE A 75 12.59 6.37 9.19
N VAL A 76 12.83 6.23 10.49
CA VAL A 76 13.78 7.06 11.22
C VAL A 76 15.14 6.36 11.19
N ILE A 77 16.14 7.03 10.63
CA ILE A 77 17.51 6.54 10.55
C ILE A 77 18.42 7.37 11.44
N GLY A 78 19.30 6.70 12.18
CA GLY A 78 20.30 7.35 13.03
C GLY A 78 21.55 7.69 12.24
N LYS A 79 22.21 6.66 11.69
CA LYS A 79 23.41 6.78 10.87
C LYS A 79 23.40 5.73 9.76
N ALA A 80 23.98 6.06 8.62
CA ALA A 80 24.25 5.12 7.54
C ALA A 80 25.73 4.71 7.52
N HIS A 81 25.98 3.44 7.30
CA HIS A 81 27.30 2.84 7.15
C HIS A 81 27.50 2.41 5.70
N LYS A 82 28.64 2.79 5.14
CA LYS A 82 29.11 2.28 3.86
C LYS A 82 29.80 0.94 4.10
N LYS A 83 29.28 -0.13 3.51
CA LYS A 83 29.88 -1.46 3.55
C LYS A 83 30.35 -1.85 2.15
N PRO A 84 31.54 -2.46 1.98
CA PRO A 84 31.89 -3.13 0.74
C PRO A 84 30.82 -4.19 0.42
N LEU A 85 30.47 -4.36 -0.85
CA LEU A 85 29.66 -5.49 -1.25
C LEU A 85 30.49 -6.77 -1.10
N THR A 86 30.10 -7.63 -0.17
CA THR A 86 30.79 -8.91 0.10
C THR A 86 30.31 -10.04 -0.82
N ASP A 87 29.11 -9.91 -1.38
CA ASP A 87 28.55 -10.90 -2.31
C ASP A 87 28.81 -10.50 -3.77
N PRO A 88 29.12 -11.47 -4.66
CA PRO A 88 29.27 -11.20 -6.07
C PRO A 88 27.94 -10.74 -6.66
N LEU A 89 27.83 -9.43 -6.89
CA LEU A 89 26.73 -8.82 -7.62
C LEU A 89 26.80 -9.18 -9.10
N SER A 90 25.64 -9.36 -9.72
CA SER A 90 25.53 -9.38 -11.19
C SER A 90 26.04 -8.07 -11.79
N SER A 91 26.43 -8.08 -13.07
CA SER A 91 26.89 -6.88 -13.79
C SER A 91 25.87 -5.74 -13.75
N TYR A 92 24.57 -6.07 -13.76
CA TYR A 92 23.48 -5.11 -13.64
C TYR A 92 23.43 -4.48 -12.24
N GLU A 93 23.59 -5.29 -11.20
CA GLU A 93 23.60 -4.81 -9.82
C GLU A 93 24.86 -3.98 -9.52
N LYS A 94 26.04 -4.34 -10.05
CA LYS A 94 27.26 -3.52 -9.93
C LYS A 94 27.10 -2.17 -10.62
N TRP A 95 26.49 -2.13 -11.80
CA TRP A 95 26.18 -0.87 -12.49
C TRP A 95 25.22 0.01 -11.68
N PHE A 96 24.28 -0.61 -10.96
CA PHE A 96 23.25 0.12 -10.20
C PHE A 96 23.69 0.55 -8.78
N PHE A 97 24.50 -0.27 -8.09
CA PHE A 97 24.89 -0.08 -6.69
C PHE A 97 26.35 0.40 -6.52
N GLY A 98 27.18 0.29 -7.56
CA GLY A 98 28.62 0.48 -7.45
C GLY A 98 29.27 -0.64 -6.61
N ASP A 99 30.43 -0.35 -6.02
CA ASP A 99 31.20 -1.31 -5.21
C ASP A 99 30.76 -1.38 -3.72
N PHE A 100 29.67 -0.70 -3.36
CA PHE A 100 29.26 -0.56 -1.97
C PHE A 100 27.77 -0.84 -1.74
N SER A 101 27.47 -1.38 -0.57
CA SER A 101 26.14 -1.43 0.01
C SER A 101 26.06 -0.46 1.18
N TYR A 102 24.84 0.00 1.49
CA TYR A 102 24.62 0.88 2.63
C TYR A 102 23.76 0.15 3.65
N ALA A 103 24.26 0.06 4.88
CA ALA A 103 23.50 -0.41 6.02
C ALA A 103 23.11 0.81 6.85
N VAL A 104 21.84 0.98 7.17
CA VAL A 104 21.43 1.95 8.18
C VAL A 104 21.44 1.26 9.54
N ASP A 105 21.90 1.95 10.58
CA ASP A 105 21.62 1.52 11.94
C ASP A 105 20.09 1.36 12.08
N ALA A 106 19.68 0.28 12.75
CA ALA A 106 18.32 -0.24 12.81
C ALA A 106 17.24 0.86 12.86
N MET A 107 16.06 0.57 12.31
CA MET A 107 14.88 1.44 12.36
C MET A 107 14.71 2.01 13.77
N MET A 108 15.05 3.29 13.96
CA MET A 108 15.02 3.91 15.28
C MET A 108 13.58 4.01 15.78
N PRO A 109 13.35 4.17 17.10
CA PRO A 109 12.01 4.41 17.65
C PRO A 109 11.24 5.48 16.86
N GLY A 110 9.97 5.18 16.58
CA GLY A 110 9.09 6.01 15.76
C GLY A 110 9.07 5.63 14.27
N SER A 111 9.89 4.68 13.82
CA SER A 111 9.72 4.12 12.47
C SER A 111 8.47 3.25 12.38
N CYS A 112 7.71 3.34 11.29
CA CYS A 112 6.50 2.54 11.08
C CYS A 112 6.22 2.26 9.59
N TYR A 113 5.52 1.15 9.35
CA TYR A 113 4.86 0.84 8.08
C TYR A 113 3.39 1.19 8.18
N LEU A 114 2.81 1.54 7.05
CA LEU A 114 1.44 1.98 6.94
C LEU A 114 0.68 1.07 5.97
N PRO A 115 -0.59 0.77 6.27
CA PRO A 115 -1.48 0.15 5.30
C PRO A 115 -1.64 1.08 4.07
N TRP A 116 -2.14 0.53 2.96
CA TRP A 116 -2.40 1.36 1.79
C TRP A 116 -3.34 2.52 2.17
N ASN A 117 -3.01 3.72 1.72
CA ASN A 117 -3.80 4.91 1.95
C ASN A 117 -3.78 5.78 0.70
N ASP A 118 -4.87 6.53 0.46
CA ASP A 118 -4.86 7.54 -0.59
C ASP A 118 -4.08 8.78 -0.10
N PHE A 119 -2.81 8.85 -0.48
CA PHE A 119 -1.94 9.99 -0.20
C PHE A 119 -2.06 11.09 -1.28
N GLY A 120 -2.82 10.87 -2.37
CA GLY A 120 -2.94 11.82 -3.47
C GLY A 120 -3.28 13.26 -3.04
N PRO A 121 -4.30 13.49 -2.19
CA PRO A 121 -4.63 14.82 -1.68
C PRO A 121 -3.49 15.47 -0.89
N THR A 122 -2.84 14.73 0.01
CA THR A 122 -1.74 15.23 0.85
C THR A 122 -0.48 15.46 0.01
N LEU A 123 -0.24 14.64 -1.01
CA LEU A 123 0.88 14.75 -1.94
C LEU A 123 0.86 16.13 -2.64
N ASN A 124 -0.30 16.58 -3.11
CA ASN A 124 -0.43 17.89 -3.76
C ASN A 124 -0.03 19.04 -2.82
N ALA A 125 -0.42 18.98 -1.55
CA ALA A 125 -0.07 19.98 -0.55
C ALA A 125 1.42 19.97 -0.19
N VAL A 126 2.07 18.79 -0.21
CA VAL A 126 3.47 18.63 0.18
C VAL A 126 4.44 19.04 -0.93
N LEU A 127 4.02 19.13 -2.19
CA LEU A 127 4.97 19.25 -3.30
C LEU A 127 5.11 20.62 -3.94
N ASP A 128 4.25 21.60 -3.63
CA ASP A 128 4.25 22.93 -4.27
C ASP A 128 4.38 22.85 -5.82
N GLN A 129 3.85 21.80 -6.46
CA GLN A 129 3.90 21.66 -7.92
C GLN A 129 2.50 21.90 -8.52
N PRO A 130 2.33 22.89 -9.40
CA PRO A 130 1.02 23.26 -9.92
C PRO A 130 0.40 22.21 -10.85
N ASN A 131 1.14 21.19 -11.31
CA ASN A 131 0.72 20.27 -12.37
C ASN A 131 1.11 18.81 -12.13
N LEU A 132 1.01 18.31 -10.90
CA LEU A 132 0.75 16.88 -10.80
C LEU A 132 -0.70 16.69 -11.28
N PRO A 133 -0.97 15.87 -12.32
CA PRO A 133 -2.33 15.49 -12.60
C PRO A 133 -2.92 15.01 -11.28
N CYS A 134 -4.07 15.57 -10.90
CA CYS A 134 -4.74 15.20 -9.67
C CYS A 134 -4.88 13.67 -9.63
N LEU A 135 -4.01 13.01 -8.87
CA LEU A 135 -4.15 11.58 -8.57
C LEU A 135 -5.35 11.33 -7.64
N ALA A 136 -6.01 12.41 -7.21
CA ALA A 136 -7.27 12.39 -6.51
C ALA A 136 -8.41 12.06 -7.49
N SER A 137 -8.55 10.78 -7.83
CA SER A 137 -9.83 10.09 -7.94
C SER A 137 -9.62 8.71 -8.57
N GLU A 138 -10.05 7.67 -7.84
CA GLU A 138 -10.29 6.30 -8.32
C GLU A 138 -9.11 5.58 -9.00
N VAL A 139 -9.29 4.27 -9.21
CA VAL A 139 -8.36 3.49 -10.01
C VAL A 139 -8.30 4.09 -11.42
N GLN A 140 -7.14 4.58 -11.85
CA GLN A 140 -7.00 5.29 -13.14
C GLN A 140 -6.43 4.37 -14.23
N VAL A 141 -6.93 4.50 -15.46
CA VAL A 141 -6.30 3.93 -16.67
C VAL A 141 -5.05 4.72 -16.99
N PHE A 142 -3.92 4.03 -17.17
CA PHE A 142 -2.65 4.65 -17.50
C PHE A 142 -2.34 4.56 -18.99
N THR A 143 -2.36 5.70 -19.69
CA THR A 143 -1.64 5.88 -20.96
C THR A 143 -0.20 6.33 -20.64
N ALA A 144 0.76 5.43 -20.88
CA ALA A 144 2.23 5.62 -20.84
C ALA A 144 2.82 6.73 -19.91
N TYR A 145 3.39 6.33 -18.77
CA TYR A 145 4.26 7.12 -17.88
C TYR A 145 3.84 8.59 -17.58
N ALA A 146 3.13 8.83 -16.48
CA ALA A 146 2.92 10.19 -15.94
C ALA A 146 4.30 10.86 -15.80
N PRO A 147 4.59 11.94 -16.54
CA PRO A 147 5.88 12.61 -16.50
C PRO A 147 6.25 13.03 -15.06
N GLY A 148 5.25 13.42 -14.25
CA GLY A 148 5.42 13.81 -12.84
C GLY A 148 6.03 12.73 -11.95
N LEU A 149 5.71 11.45 -12.16
CA LEU A 149 6.22 10.35 -11.32
C LEU A 149 7.71 10.03 -11.56
N ARG A 150 8.28 10.47 -12.70
CA ARG A 150 9.73 10.34 -12.94
C ARG A 150 10.53 11.24 -12.01
N HIS A 151 10.00 12.41 -11.65
CA HIS A 151 10.66 13.37 -10.76
C HIS A 151 10.65 12.96 -9.28
N PHE A 152 9.85 11.96 -8.93
CA PHE A 152 9.78 11.34 -7.61
C PHE A 152 10.88 10.29 -7.37
N GLN A 153 11.49 9.76 -8.43
CA GLN A 153 12.51 8.69 -8.35
C GLN A 153 13.84 9.16 -7.72
N THR A 154 13.96 10.45 -7.39
CA THR A 154 15.13 11.03 -6.73
C THR A 154 14.73 11.57 -5.35
N PRO A 155 15.52 11.32 -4.30
CA PRO A 155 15.25 11.84 -2.96
C PRO A 155 15.10 13.38 -2.95
N ARG A 156 14.13 13.89 -2.18
CA ARG A 156 13.89 15.35 -2.02
C ARG A 156 13.95 15.76 -0.55
N ILE A 157 14.47 16.95 -0.24
CA ILE A 157 14.35 17.52 1.11
C ILE A 157 12.91 18.00 1.30
N VAL A 158 12.28 17.59 2.39
CA VAL A 158 10.98 18.12 2.82
C VAL A 158 11.20 19.18 3.89
N PRO A 159 10.77 20.44 3.68
CA PRO A 159 10.83 21.49 4.70
C PRO A 159 10.04 21.11 5.96
N ALA A 160 10.45 21.60 7.13
CA ALA A 160 9.84 21.24 8.42
C ALA A 160 8.32 21.42 8.46
N ARG A 161 7.79 22.53 7.91
CA ARG A 161 6.34 22.79 7.81
C ARG A 161 5.59 21.67 7.07
N LYS A 162 6.18 21.13 6.01
CA LYS A 162 5.60 20.06 5.17
C LYS A 162 5.76 18.69 5.82
N ALA A 163 6.84 18.49 6.57
CA ALA A 163 7.00 17.30 7.39
C ALA A 163 5.89 17.19 8.45
N ALA A 164 5.45 18.29 9.05
CA ALA A 164 4.34 18.27 10.00
C ALA A 164 3.02 17.74 9.38
N TYR A 165 2.74 18.07 8.12
CA TYR A 165 1.60 17.49 7.38
C TYR A 165 1.73 15.98 7.18
N LEU A 166 2.93 15.51 6.84
CA LEU A 166 3.21 14.07 6.72
C LEU A 166 3.01 13.34 8.05
N GLU A 167 3.51 13.91 9.15
CA GLU A 167 3.35 13.35 10.50
C GLU A 167 1.87 13.29 10.92
N ALA A 168 1.08 14.32 10.58
CA ALA A 168 -0.36 14.31 10.82
C ALA A 168 -1.08 13.22 10.01
N HIS A 169 -0.70 13.03 8.75
CA HIS A 169 -1.23 11.96 7.90
C HIS A 169 -0.91 10.58 8.46
N VAL A 170 0.34 10.34 8.88
CA VAL A 170 0.77 9.08 9.51
C VAL A 170 -0.06 8.76 10.74
N ARG A 171 -0.24 9.74 11.64
CA ARG A 171 -1.09 9.55 12.82
C ARG A 171 -2.52 9.20 12.44
N GLY A 172 -3.08 9.89 11.46
CA GLY A 172 -4.43 9.60 10.96
C GLY A 172 -4.55 8.16 10.44
N VAL A 173 -3.64 7.74 9.56
CA VAL A 173 -3.62 6.37 9.00
C VAL A 173 -3.43 5.31 10.07
N ALA A 174 -2.54 5.54 11.04
CA ALA A 174 -2.28 4.60 12.14
C ALA A 174 -3.50 4.37 13.04
N THR A 175 -4.45 5.31 13.08
CA THR A 175 -5.71 5.20 13.84
C THR A 175 -6.89 4.67 13.03
N MET A 176 -6.73 4.43 11.72
CA MET A 176 -7.82 3.95 10.89
C MET A 176 -8.19 2.51 11.25
N PRO A 177 -9.49 2.16 11.32
CA PRO A 177 -9.88 0.76 11.39
C PRO A 177 -9.38 0.01 10.16
N THR A 178 -8.79 -1.16 10.38
CA THR A 178 -8.34 -2.02 9.28
C THR A 178 -9.53 -2.76 8.68
N GLY A 179 -9.53 -2.92 7.36
CA GLY A 179 -10.42 -3.88 6.73
C GLY A 179 -9.67 -4.84 5.81
N PHE A 180 -10.06 -6.09 5.83
CA PHE A 180 -9.43 -7.19 5.10
C PHE A 180 -10.16 -7.42 3.78
N ILE A 181 -9.43 -7.52 2.67
CA ILE A 181 -10.01 -7.86 1.36
C ILE A 181 -9.50 -9.24 0.94
N SER A 182 -10.42 -10.19 0.83
CA SER A 182 -10.15 -11.53 0.32
C SER A 182 -10.70 -11.66 -1.10
N TYR A 183 -9.88 -12.15 -2.02
CA TYR A 183 -10.25 -12.27 -3.43
C TYR A 183 -9.40 -13.32 -4.15
N ARG A 184 -9.86 -13.79 -5.31
CA ARG A 184 -9.05 -14.60 -6.21
C ARG A 184 -8.19 -13.69 -7.08
N ARG A 185 -6.87 -13.72 -6.85
CA ARG A 185 -5.89 -12.88 -7.56
C ARG A 185 -6.02 -12.94 -9.09
N LYS A 186 -6.30 -14.14 -9.64
CA LYS A 186 -6.42 -14.37 -11.08
C LYS A 186 -7.75 -13.92 -11.69
N GLU A 187 -8.73 -13.54 -10.87
CA GLU A 187 -10.11 -13.33 -11.32
C GLU A 187 -10.65 -11.96 -10.96
N ALA A 188 -10.39 -11.46 -9.75
CA ALA A 188 -10.94 -10.19 -9.26
C ALA A 188 -9.90 -9.16 -8.76
N PRO A 189 -8.70 -9.01 -9.36
CA PRO A 189 -7.71 -8.03 -8.91
C PRO A 189 -8.19 -6.58 -9.05
N LEU A 190 -8.89 -6.26 -10.13
CA LEU A 190 -9.47 -4.91 -10.35
C LEU A 190 -10.54 -4.59 -9.31
N LEU A 191 -11.43 -5.54 -9.01
CA LEU A 191 -12.43 -5.38 -7.94
C LEU A 191 -11.77 -5.16 -6.58
N ALA A 192 -10.70 -5.89 -6.26
CA ALA A 192 -9.99 -5.74 -5.01
C ALA A 192 -9.37 -4.34 -4.88
N MET A 193 -8.79 -3.82 -5.97
CA MET A 193 -8.28 -2.44 -6.02
C MET A 193 -9.40 -1.41 -5.84
N GLN A 194 -10.57 -1.60 -6.47
CA GLN A 194 -11.72 -0.71 -6.29
C GLN A 194 -12.24 -0.73 -4.84
N ALA A 195 -12.33 -1.92 -4.24
CA ALA A 195 -12.69 -2.06 -2.83
C ALA A 195 -11.69 -1.36 -1.92
N ALA A 196 -10.39 -1.53 -2.14
CA ALA A 196 -9.34 -0.83 -1.39
C ALA A 196 -9.47 0.69 -1.51
N ALA A 197 -9.64 1.21 -2.73
CA ALA A 197 -9.81 2.64 -2.98
C ALA A 197 -11.04 3.21 -2.26
N LEU A 198 -12.17 2.51 -2.32
CA LEU A 198 -13.39 2.93 -1.63
C LEU A 198 -13.22 2.88 -0.11
N MET A 199 -12.59 1.84 0.44
CA MET A 199 -12.30 1.76 1.87
C MET A 199 -11.46 2.94 2.37
N ALA A 200 -10.38 3.31 1.67
CA ALA A 200 -9.56 4.44 2.09
C ALA A 200 -10.31 5.78 2.05
N ARG A 201 -11.22 5.98 1.09
CA ARG A 201 -12.10 7.17 1.04
C ARG A 201 -12.96 7.28 2.28
N HIS A 202 -13.40 6.15 2.80
CA HIS A 202 -14.18 6.05 4.03
C HIS A 202 -13.33 5.81 5.28
N LYS A 203 -12.03 6.17 5.25
CA LYS A 203 -11.12 6.12 6.40
C LYS A 203 -10.91 4.72 6.99
N PHE A 204 -11.04 3.69 6.16
CA PHE A 204 -10.52 2.36 6.47
C PHE A 204 -9.12 2.20 5.91
N ALA A 205 -8.28 1.47 6.64
CA ALA A 205 -6.99 1.00 6.18
C ALA A 205 -7.17 -0.36 5.49
N PRO A 206 -7.23 -0.44 4.15
CA PRO A 206 -7.36 -1.72 3.47
C PRO A 206 -6.09 -2.55 3.62
N TRP A 207 -6.30 -3.81 3.94
CA TRP A 207 -5.32 -4.86 3.93
C TRP A 207 -5.69 -5.84 2.83
N PHE A 208 -4.76 -6.06 1.89
CA PHE A 208 -4.88 -7.06 0.84
C PHE A 208 -3.49 -7.51 0.38
N ASP A 209 -3.40 -8.76 -0.07
CA ASP A 209 -2.14 -9.47 -0.26
C ASP A 209 -1.17 -8.77 -1.23
N GLN A 210 -1.63 -8.28 -2.37
CA GLN A 210 -0.79 -7.58 -3.36
C GLN A 210 -0.10 -6.33 -2.79
N TRP A 211 -0.66 -5.73 -1.75
CA TRP A 211 -0.10 -4.56 -1.10
C TRP A 211 0.68 -4.89 0.16
N ALA A 212 0.06 -5.67 1.06
CA ALA A 212 0.51 -5.86 2.42
C ALA A 212 1.57 -6.96 2.55
N MET A 213 1.61 -7.91 1.62
CA MET A 213 2.56 -9.02 1.69
C MET A 213 3.89 -8.70 0.98
N PRO A 214 5.00 -9.35 1.37
CA PRO A 214 6.25 -9.24 0.65
C PRO A 214 6.04 -9.70 -0.80
N ARG A 215 6.73 -9.03 -1.72
CA ARG A 215 6.58 -9.24 -3.16
C ARG A 215 6.54 -10.72 -3.60
N LYS A 216 7.42 -11.55 -3.03
CA LYS A 216 7.48 -12.99 -3.35
C LYS A 216 6.19 -13.74 -3.04
N VAL A 217 5.53 -13.38 -1.93
CA VAL A 217 4.20 -13.88 -1.58
C VAL A 217 3.14 -13.28 -2.50
N ALA A 218 3.22 -11.97 -2.73
CA ALA A 218 2.32 -11.25 -3.63
C ALA A 218 2.42 -11.71 -5.10
N GLU A 219 3.48 -12.41 -5.49
CA GLU A 219 3.77 -12.88 -6.86
C GLU A 219 3.81 -14.41 -6.97
N GLU A 220 3.40 -15.17 -5.94
CA GLU A 220 3.42 -16.65 -5.95
C GLU A 220 4.80 -17.27 -6.22
N ILE A 221 5.88 -16.53 -5.96
CA ILE A 221 7.25 -17.02 -6.09
C ILE A 221 7.50 -17.82 -4.80
N ASN A 222 7.37 -19.15 -4.88
CA ASN A 222 7.49 -20.24 -3.87
C ASN A 222 8.63 -20.11 -2.83
N LEU A 223 8.71 -18.98 -2.14
CA LEU A 223 9.83 -18.61 -1.28
C LEU A 223 9.39 -18.25 0.12
N CYS A 224 8.09 -18.27 0.43
CA CYS A 224 7.60 -18.00 1.78
C CYS A 224 7.06 -19.30 2.39
N ALA A 225 7.51 -19.61 3.62
CA ALA A 225 6.97 -20.74 4.37
C ALA A 225 5.46 -20.57 4.57
N GLN A 226 4.70 -21.65 4.39
CA GLN A 226 3.24 -21.67 4.51
C GLN A 226 2.77 -21.15 5.88
N GLU A 227 3.53 -21.42 6.93
CA GLU A 227 3.28 -20.94 8.29
C GLU A 227 3.31 -19.42 8.42
N VAL A 228 4.26 -18.75 7.74
CA VAL A 228 4.37 -17.28 7.77
C VAL A 228 3.18 -16.64 7.07
N MET A 229 2.80 -17.21 5.91
CA MET A 229 1.62 -16.75 5.17
C MET A 229 0.35 -16.91 6.00
N THR A 230 0.21 -18.08 6.62
CA THR A 230 -0.90 -18.41 7.53
C THR A 230 -0.98 -17.43 8.69
N THR A 231 0.11 -17.26 9.43
CA THR A 231 0.19 -16.36 10.59
C THR A 231 -0.15 -14.92 10.20
N SER A 232 0.34 -14.47 9.04
CA SER A 232 0.09 -13.11 8.55
C SER A 232 -1.37 -12.89 8.15
N LEU A 233 -1.98 -13.86 7.47
CA LEU A 233 -3.41 -13.81 7.11
C LEU A 233 -4.29 -13.84 8.36
N ASP A 234 -3.98 -14.74 9.30
CA ASP A 234 -4.75 -14.89 10.54
C ASP A 234 -4.66 -13.61 11.38
N ALA A 235 -3.48 -13.03 11.53
CA ALA A 235 -3.29 -11.75 12.21
C ALA A 235 -4.05 -10.60 11.52
N ALA A 236 -4.01 -10.55 10.18
CA ALA A 236 -4.72 -9.53 9.42
C ALA A 236 -6.24 -9.63 9.62
N ILE A 237 -6.82 -10.83 9.52
CA ILE A 237 -8.26 -11.07 9.74
C ILE A 237 -8.64 -10.73 11.19
N GLN A 238 -7.86 -11.15 12.18
CA GLN A 238 -8.13 -10.88 13.60
C GLN A 238 -8.11 -9.38 13.93
N SER A 239 -7.23 -8.61 13.29
CA SER A 239 -7.12 -7.17 13.50
C SER A 239 -8.21 -6.36 12.77
N ALA A 240 -8.81 -6.92 11.72
CA ALA A 240 -9.76 -6.23 10.88
C ALA A 240 -11.13 -6.03 11.56
N LYS A 241 -11.77 -4.90 11.25
CA LYS A 241 -13.15 -4.59 11.67
C LYS A 241 -14.17 -4.85 10.57
N LEU A 242 -13.70 -4.91 9.33
CA LEU A 242 -14.47 -5.21 8.13
C LEU A 242 -13.72 -6.29 7.34
N ALA A 243 -14.44 -7.28 6.82
CA ALA A 243 -13.91 -8.22 5.84
C ALA A 243 -14.75 -8.17 4.58
N VAL A 244 -14.13 -7.84 3.44
CA VAL A 244 -14.76 -7.86 2.11
C VAL A 244 -14.32 -9.12 1.39
N THR A 245 -15.26 -9.98 0.99
CA THR A 245 -14.96 -11.20 0.25
C THR A 245 -15.51 -11.12 -1.16
N LEU A 246 -14.65 -11.22 -2.17
CA LEU A 246 -15.03 -11.11 -3.58
C LEU A 246 -15.29 -12.50 -4.17
N HIS A 247 -16.56 -12.90 -4.20
CA HIS A 247 -17.02 -14.26 -4.53
C HIS A 247 -17.12 -14.47 -6.04
N THR A 248 -15.97 -14.70 -6.68
CA THR A 248 -15.90 -15.23 -8.05
C THR A 248 -16.17 -16.74 -8.08
N ASP A 249 -16.39 -17.30 -9.27
CA ASP A 249 -16.72 -18.73 -9.45
C ASP A 249 -15.76 -19.68 -8.73
N SER A 250 -14.45 -19.39 -8.74
CA SER A 250 -13.46 -20.27 -8.09
C SER A 250 -13.15 -19.89 -6.64
N TYR A 251 -13.74 -18.82 -6.10
CA TYR A 251 -13.36 -18.21 -4.81
C TYR A 251 -13.31 -19.19 -3.65
N ALA A 252 -14.30 -20.06 -3.52
CA ALA A 252 -14.31 -21.10 -2.47
C ALA A 252 -14.15 -22.52 -3.06
N SER A 253 -13.61 -22.64 -4.28
CA SER A 253 -13.44 -23.95 -4.93
C SER A 253 -12.48 -24.85 -4.13
N PRO A 254 -12.57 -26.19 -4.26
CA PRO A 254 -11.65 -27.10 -3.56
C PRO A 254 -10.17 -26.84 -3.83
N LYS A 255 -9.85 -26.28 -5.00
CA LYS A 255 -8.49 -25.90 -5.44
C LYS A 255 -8.03 -24.52 -4.93
N ALA A 256 -8.91 -23.77 -4.27
CA ALA A 256 -8.65 -22.43 -3.75
C ALA A 256 -8.42 -22.48 -2.22
N GLU A 257 -7.35 -23.16 -1.82
CA GLU A 257 -7.01 -23.40 -0.40
C GLU A 257 -7.02 -22.11 0.44
N TRP A 258 -6.33 -21.07 -0.03
CA TRP A 258 -6.15 -19.82 0.71
C TRP A 258 -7.46 -19.06 0.93
N THR A 259 -8.22 -18.78 -0.12
CA THR A 259 -9.50 -18.06 -0.01
C THR A 259 -10.55 -18.87 0.74
N ARG A 260 -10.50 -20.22 0.70
CA ARG A 260 -11.32 -21.07 1.56
C ARG A 260 -10.96 -20.93 3.05
N ARG A 261 -9.66 -20.93 3.37
CA ARG A 261 -9.18 -20.73 4.74
C ARG A 261 -9.61 -19.36 5.26
N GLU A 262 -9.32 -18.31 4.50
CA GLU A 262 -9.71 -16.93 4.80
C GLU A 262 -11.21 -16.83 5.06
N LEU A 263 -12.04 -17.38 4.16
CA LEU A 263 -13.50 -17.37 4.31
C LEU A 263 -13.96 -18.09 5.58
N THR A 264 -13.31 -19.19 5.96
CA THR A 264 -13.62 -19.92 7.20
C THR A 264 -13.36 -19.06 8.43
N HIS A 265 -12.19 -18.40 8.49
CA HIS A 265 -11.81 -17.54 9.60
C HIS A 265 -12.66 -16.28 9.66
N ILE A 266 -12.96 -15.67 8.51
CA ILE A 266 -13.85 -14.50 8.40
C ILE A 266 -15.25 -14.85 8.91
N ARG A 267 -15.82 -15.98 8.51
CA ARG A 267 -17.15 -16.42 8.97
C ARG A 267 -17.18 -16.65 10.47
N PHE A 268 -16.17 -17.33 11.01
CA PHE A 268 -16.06 -17.56 12.45
C PHE A 268 -15.98 -16.23 13.23
N ALA A 269 -15.11 -15.31 12.82
CA ALA A 269 -14.98 -14.01 13.46
C ALA A 269 -16.25 -13.15 13.33
N SER A 270 -16.94 -13.23 12.19
CA SER A 270 -18.22 -12.54 11.96
C SER A 270 -19.33 -13.06 12.87
N GLN A 271 -19.48 -14.38 13.00
CA GLN A 271 -20.48 -15.03 13.87
C GLN A 271 -20.29 -14.66 15.35
N ASN A 272 -19.05 -14.45 15.77
CA ASN A 272 -18.71 -14.01 17.12
C ASN A 272 -18.78 -12.48 17.30
N GLY A 273 -19.21 -11.74 16.28
CA GLY A 273 -19.34 -10.27 16.32
C GLY A 273 -18.02 -9.51 16.28
N ALA A 274 -16.88 -10.18 16.06
CA ALA A 274 -15.55 -9.55 16.07
C ALA A 274 -15.27 -8.69 14.82
N LEU A 275 -15.92 -9.00 13.70
CA LEU A 275 -15.84 -8.24 12.44
C LEU A 275 -17.19 -8.21 11.71
N VAL A 276 -17.37 -7.26 10.79
CA VAL A 276 -18.48 -7.26 9.82
C VAL A 276 -18.02 -7.96 8.55
N HIS A 277 -18.77 -8.96 8.08
CA HIS A 277 -18.49 -9.66 6.83
C HIS A 277 -19.37 -9.13 5.70
N CYS A 278 -18.73 -8.63 4.63
CA CYS A 278 -19.35 -8.06 3.44
C CYS A 278 -19.01 -8.91 2.20
N PRO A 279 -19.79 -9.96 1.89
CA PRO A 279 -19.62 -10.71 0.65
C PRO A 279 -20.10 -9.88 -0.55
N ILE A 280 -19.31 -9.86 -1.62
CA ILE A 280 -19.64 -9.22 -2.89
C ILE A 280 -19.50 -10.27 -4.00
N THR A 281 -20.59 -10.53 -4.71
CA THR A 281 -20.59 -11.39 -5.90
C THR A 281 -20.56 -10.49 -7.13
N PRO A 282 -19.44 -10.41 -7.87
CA PRO A 282 -19.37 -9.61 -9.09
C PRO A 282 -20.25 -10.18 -10.19
N LEU A 283 -20.83 -9.29 -11.00
CA LEU A 283 -21.26 -9.65 -12.35
C LEU A 283 -20.02 -9.85 -13.23
N ASP A 284 -20.11 -10.69 -14.28
CA ASP A 284 -19.00 -10.97 -15.20
C ASP A 284 -18.35 -9.70 -15.76
N ALA A 285 -19.17 -8.68 -16.08
CA ALA A 285 -18.70 -7.38 -16.53
C ALA A 285 -17.76 -6.71 -15.49
N GLY A 286 -18.07 -6.84 -14.20
CA GLY A 286 -17.25 -6.30 -13.13
C GLY A 286 -15.85 -6.90 -13.05
N LEU A 287 -15.65 -8.14 -13.52
CA LEU A 287 -14.34 -8.79 -13.48
C LEU A 287 -13.35 -8.19 -14.49
N ARG A 288 -13.85 -7.58 -15.57
CA ARG A 288 -13.04 -7.15 -16.72
C ARG A 288 -13.12 -5.66 -17.02
N ASP A 289 -14.23 -5.03 -16.65
CA ASP A 289 -14.45 -3.59 -16.82
C ASP A 289 -14.39 -2.88 -15.45
N PRO A 290 -13.47 -1.94 -15.26
CA PRO A 290 -13.36 -1.21 -14.00
C PRO A 290 -14.51 -0.29 -13.67
N GLN A 291 -15.27 0.18 -14.66
CA GLN A 291 -16.47 0.95 -14.37
C GLN A 291 -17.56 0.03 -13.78
N ALA A 292 -17.79 -1.15 -14.38
CA ALA A 292 -18.66 -2.16 -13.80
C ALA A 292 -18.18 -2.67 -12.43
N ALA A 293 -16.86 -2.84 -12.25
CA ALA A 293 -16.25 -3.22 -10.97
C ALA A 293 -16.58 -2.20 -9.88
N LYS A 294 -16.38 -0.91 -10.20
CA LYS A 294 -16.67 0.21 -9.32
C LYS A 294 -18.14 0.21 -8.91
N CYS A 295 -19.07 0.16 -9.87
CA CYS A 295 -20.51 0.15 -9.60
C CYS A 295 -20.91 -1.00 -8.66
N THR A 296 -20.34 -2.20 -8.86
CA THR A 296 -20.59 -3.37 -8.01
C THR A 296 -20.17 -3.11 -6.56
N VAL A 297 -18.97 -2.57 -6.36
CA VAL A 297 -18.41 -2.30 -5.04
C VAL A 297 -19.16 -1.15 -4.34
N GLU A 298 -19.47 -0.07 -5.06
CA GLU A 298 -20.18 1.11 -4.53
C GLU A 298 -21.62 0.81 -4.11
N ALA A 299 -22.26 -0.18 -4.74
CA ALA A 299 -23.62 -0.58 -4.37
C ALA A 299 -23.71 -1.26 -2.99
N VAL A 300 -22.63 -1.90 -2.53
CA VAL A 300 -22.66 -2.78 -1.34
C VAL A 300 -21.80 -2.26 -0.20
N LEU A 301 -20.57 -1.87 -0.50
CA LEU A 301 -19.54 -1.62 0.51
C LEU A 301 -19.84 -0.42 1.45
N PRO A 302 -20.44 0.70 1.00
CA PRO A 302 -20.77 1.82 1.90
C PRO A 302 -21.70 1.42 3.05
N GLY A 303 -22.65 0.52 2.81
CA GLY A 303 -23.56 0.03 3.85
C GLY A 303 -22.82 -0.75 4.94
N ALA A 304 -21.93 -1.66 4.54
CA ALA A 304 -21.11 -2.42 5.49
C ALA A 304 -20.14 -1.52 6.28
N ILE A 305 -19.58 -0.49 5.64
CA ILE A 305 -18.73 0.48 6.32
C ILE A 305 -19.52 1.29 7.36
N ALA A 306 -20.71 1.77 7.00
CA ALA A 306 -21.58 2.47 7.94
C ALA A 306 -21.95 1.61 9.14
N GLU A 307 -22.22 0.32 8.92
CA GLU A 307 -22.48 -0.64 10.00
C GLU A 307 -21.28 -0.77 10.97
N VAL A 308 -20.05 -0.87 10.45
CA VAL A 308 -18.86 -0.93 11.32
C VAL A 308 -18.72 0.34 12.15
N PHE A 309 -18.89 1.52 11.55
CA PHE A 309 -18.81 2.78 12.30
C PHE A 309 -19.88 2.85 13.40
N ALA A 310 -21.11 2.42 13.11
CA ALA A 310 -22.18 2.32 14.10
C ALA A 310 -21.81 1.37 15.27
N ARG A 311 -21.23 0.20 14.97
CA ARG A 311 -20.78 -0.77 16.01
C ARG A 311 -19.64 -0.23 16.86
N LEU A 312 -18.74 0.55 16.27
CA LEU A 312 -17.59 1.13 16.98
C LEU A 312 -17.96 2.39 17.79
N ALA A 313 -19.22 2.82 17.76
CA ALA A 313 -19.67 4.12 18.28
C ALA A 313 -18.83 5.30 17.74
N LEU A 314 -18.29 5.13 16.53
CA LEU A 314 -17.49 6.13 15.85
C LEU A 314 -18.42 6.91 14.93
N THR A 315 -18.38 8.24 15.01
CA THR A 315 -19.10 9.06 14.03
C THR A 315 -18.45 8.84 12.66
N PRO A 316 -19.17 8.34 11.64
CA PRO A 316 -18.61 8.22 10.31
C PRO A 316 -18.18 9.62 9.86
N VAL A 317 -16.89 9.78 9.56
CA VAL A 317 -16.38 11.05 9.04
C VAL A 317 -16.96 11.18 7.63
N PRO A 318 -17.75 12.23 7.33
CA PRO A 318 -18.25 12.42 5.97
C PRO A 318 -17.06 12.45 5.00
N PRO A 319 -17.20 11.88 3.79
CA PRO A 319 -16.15 11.93 2.80
C PRO A 319 -15.77 13.40 2.60
N ALA A 320 -14.47 13.72 2.72
CA ALA A 320 -13.99 15.08 2.55
C ALA A 320 -14.51 15.59 1.19
N HIS A 321 -15.45 16.54 1.24
CA HIS A 321 -16.19 17.00 0.07
C HIS A 321 -15.22 17.27 -1.09
N ALA A 322 -15.50 16.65 -2.24
CA ALA A 322 -15.03 17.17 -3.51
C ALA A 322 -15.48 18.62 -3.56
N SER A 323 -14.56 19.57 -3.40
CA SER A 323 -14.89 20.98 -3.52
C SER A 323 -15.36 21.16 -4.97
N SER A 324 -16.67 21.23 -5.16
CA SER A 324 -17.25 21.67 -6.43
C SER A 324 -16.82 23.12 -6.59
N ARG A 325 -15.66 23.33 -7.24
CA ARG A 325 -15.37 24.62 -7.84
C ARG A 325 -16.38 24.77 -8.97
N SER A 326 -17.50 25.39 -8.67
CA SER A 326 -18.31 26.04 -9.68
C SER A 326 -17.40 27.05 -10.36
N CYS A 327 -16.99 26.78 -11.59
CA CYS A 327 -16.46 27.80 -12.47
C CYS A 327 -17.57 28.84 -12.65
N GLY A 328 -17.51 29.90 -11.85
CA GLY A 328 -18.26 31.11 -12.12
C GLY A 328 -17.68 31.74 -13.38
N CYS A 329 -18.29 31.50 -14.53
CA CYS A 329 -18.14 32.39 -15.66
C CYS A 329 -18.79 33.71 -15.28
N ALA A 330 -17.98 34.72 -14.96
CA ALA A 330 -18.44 36.09 -14.92
C ALA A 330 -18.64 36.57 -16.38
N PRO A 331 -19.74 37.27 -16.71
CA PRO A 331 -19.87 37.95 -17.98
C PRO A 331 -19.08 39.27 -17.90
N GLY A 332 -18.13 39.43 -18.81
CA GLY A 332 -17.40 40.66 -19.10
C GLY A 332 -16.97 40.62 -20.55
#